data_AF-A0A243RRZ7-F1
#
_entry.id   AF-A0A243RRZ7-F1
#
_cell.length_a   1.000
_cell.length_b   1.000
_cell.length_c   1.000
_cell.angle_alpha   90.00
_cell.angle_beta   90.00
_cell.angle_gamma   90.00
#
_symmetry.space_group_name_H-M   'P 1'
#
loop_
_entity.id
_entity.type
_entity.pdbx_description
1 polymer ?
#
loop_
_entity_poly.entity_id
_entity_poly.type
_entity_poly.pdbx_seq_one_letter_code
_entity_poly.pdbx_strand_id
1 'polypeptide(L)'
;MRTLDEARNAAAAQWGGEGLPKWRTAFTTHGSDAPTGIAPVCLDPEHEEADGSVYDCCPEPAIEVEAPELAEYLVALLNTDAPGGAA
;
A
#
# COMPACT_ATOMS: atom_id res chain seq x y z
N MET A 1 -23.21 3.94 3.99
CA MET A 1 -21.74 3.98 4.17
C MET A 1 -21.35 2.64 4.75
N ARG A 2 -20.32 1.97 4.22
CA ARG A 2 -19.85 0.70 4.81
C ARG A 2 -19.25 0.97 6.18
N THR A 3 -19.36 0.02 7.10
CA THR A 3 -18.52 0.02 8.31
C THR A 3 -17.06 -0.25 7.92
N LEU A 4 -16.13 0.02 8.84
CA LEU A 4 -14.71 -0.29 8.60
C LEU A 4 -14.49 -1.79 8.38
N ASP A 5 -15.16 -2.66 9.14
CA ASP A 5 -15.06 -4.11 8.98
C ASP A 5 -15.64 -4.60 7.66
N GLU A 6 -16.75 -4.02 7.20
CA GLU A 6 -17.30 -4.31 5.87
C GLU A 6 -16.35 -3.87 4.75
N ALA A 7 -15.68 -2.73 4.91
CA ALA A 7 -14.69 -2.25 3.96
C ALA A 7 -13.44 -3.16 3.92
N ARG A 8 -12.91 -3.56 5.10
CA ARG A 8 -11.79 -4.49 5.23
C ARG A 8 -12.08 -5.83 4.56
N ASN A 9 -13.23 -6.44 4.86
CA ASN A 9 -13.62 -7.73 4.29
C ASN A 9 -13.77 -7.65 2.77
N ALA A 10 -14.36 -6.56 2.25
CA ALA A 10 -14.49 -6.35 0.82
C ALA A 10 -13.13 -6.16 0.14
N ALA A 11 -12.20 -5.43 0.76
CA ALA A 11 -10.85 -5.25 0.26
C ALA A 11 -10.05 -6.56 0.31
N ALA A 12 -10.07 -7.29 1.42
CA ALA A 12 -9.37 -8.57 1.55
C ALA A 12 -9.83 -9.59 0.49
N ALA A 13 -11.11 -9.60 0.12
CA ALA A 13 -11.63 -10.45 -0.95
C ALA A 13 -10.99 -10.17 -2.32
N GLN A 14 -10.53 -8.94 -2.59
CA GLN A 14 -9.79 -8.61 -3.80
C GLN A 14 -8.37 -9.18 -3.80
N TRP A 15 -7.83 -9.46 -2.62
CA TRP A 15 -6.48 -9.97 -2.38
C TRP A 15 -6.47 -11.48 -2.08
N GLY A 16 -7.45 -12.22 -2.59
CA GLY A 16 -7.54 -13.68 -2.40
C GLY A 16 -8.17 -14.12 -1.08
N GLY A 17 -8.64 -13.17 -0.24
CA GLY A 17 -9.39 -13.47 0.99
C GLY A 17 -8.53 -13.87 2.19
N GLU A 18 -7.21 -13.99 2.04
CA GLU A 18 -6.27 -14.36 3.11
C GLU A 18 -5.88 -13.17 4.01
N GLY A 19 -6.16 -11.94 3.58
CA GLY A 19 -5.87 -10.72 4.32
C GLY A 19 -5.73 -9.50 3.41
N LEU A 20 -5.35 -8.38 4.02
CA LEU A 20 -4.93 -7.18 3.28
C LEU A 20 -3.42 -7.28 3.00
N PRO A 21 -2.94 -6.75 1.85
CA PRO A 21 -1.51 -6.72 1.59
C PRO A 21 -0.82 -5.73 2.53
N LYS A 22 0.49 -5.92 2.70
CA LYS A 22 1.35 -4.88 3.27
C LYS A 22 1.53 -3.77 2.22
N TRP A 23 1.51 -2.53 2.66
CA TRP A 23 1.69 -1.34 1.85
C TRP A 23 3.06 -0.69 2.07
N ARG A 24 3.53 0.05 1.08
CA ARG A 24 4.75 0.87 1.11
C ARG A 24 4.51 2.21 0.40
N THR A 25 5.38 3.17 0.66
CA THR A 25 5.42 4.39 -0.15
C THR A 25 5.97 4.07 -1.54
N ALA A 26 5.53 4.84 -2.53
CA ALA A 26 5.87 4.62 -3.92
C ALA A 26 6.03 5.92 -4.71
N PHE A 27 6.97 5.93 -5.64
CA PHE A 27 7.06 6.97 -6.66
C PHE A 27 5.96 6.75 -7.70
N THR A 28 4.91 7.56 -7.62
CA THR A 28 3.78 7.53 -8.57
C THR A 28 3.75 8.76 -9.47
N THR A 29 4.41 9.84 -9.06
CA THR A 29 4.58 11.07 -9.85
C THR A 29 5.99 11.12 -10.44
N HIS A 30 6.12 11.31 -11.75
CA HIS A 30 7.43 11.40 -12.40
C HIS A 30 8.17 12.69 -12.00
N GLY A 31 9.40 12.55 -11.51
CA GLY A 31 10.26 13.69 -11.17
C GLY A 31 9.99 14.30 -9.79
N SER A 32 9.28 13.60 -8.90
CA SER A 32 9.21 13.99 -7.50
C SER A 32 10.52 13.68 -6.77
N ASP A 33 10.91 14.54 -5.83
CA ASP A 33 12.11 14.33 -4.99
C ASP A 33 11.87 13.31 -3.85
N ALA A 34 10.61 12.88 -3.67
CA ALA A 34 10.20 11.91 -2.66
C ALA A 34 9.00 11.07 -3.16
N PRO A 35 8.74 9.90 -2.56
CA PRO A 35 7.56 9.09 -2.87
C PRO A 35 6.25 9.83 -2.52
N THR A 36 5.39 10.03 -3.52
CA THR A 36 4.11 10.77 -3.40
C THR A 36 2.89 9.86 -3.48
N GLY A 37 3.07 8.54 -3.53
CA GLY A 37 1.98 7.57 -3.57
C GLY A 37 2.20 6.38 -2.67
N ILE A 38 1.27 5.45 -2.73
CA ILE A 38 1.32 4.18 -2.00
C ILE A 38 1.09 3.02 -2.96
N ALA A 39 1.74 1.89 -2.69
CA ALA A 39 1.54 0.66 -3.44
C ALA A 39 1.67 -0.55 -2.49
N PRO A 40 1.08 -1.70 -2.85
CA PRO A 40 1.38 -2.97 -2.21
C PRO A 40 2.88 -3.29 -2.28
N VAL A 41 3.37 -3.95 -1.25
CA VAL A 41 4.72 -4.52 -1.24
C VAL A 41 4.83 -5.58 -2.34
N CYS A 42 5.86 -5.47 -3.17
CA CYS A 42 6.16 -6.49 -4.18
C CYS A 42 6.75 -7.71 -3.48
N LEU A 43 6.31 -8.91 -3.87
CA LEU A 43 6.83 -10.18 -3.33
C LEU A 43 8.03 -10.70 -4.13
N ASP A 44 8.40 -10.00 -5.21
CA ASP A 44 9.57 -10.33 -6.01
C ASP A 44 10.85 -10.00 -5.22
N PRO A 45 11.69 -10.99 -4.90
CA PRO A 45 12.91 -10.79 -4.11
C PRO A 45 13.96 -9.93 -4.83
N GLU A 46 13.83 -9.70 -6.14
CA GLU A 46 14.75 -8.85 -6.90
C GLU A 46 14.48 -7.34 -6.72
N HIS A 47 13.37 -6.96 -6.09
CA HIS A 47 13.01 -5.56 -5.86
C HIS A 47 13.10 -5.17 -4.38
N GLU A 48 13.95 -4.19 -4.09
CA GLU A 48 14.06 -3.63 -2.74
C GLU A 48 12.87 -2.69 -2.44
N GLU A 49 12.16 -2.94 -1.34
CA GLU A 49 11.06 -2.07 -0.87
C GLU A 49 11.50 -0.60 -0.73
N ALA A 50 12.77 -0.37 -0.38
CA ALA A 50 13.34 0.95 -0.10
C ALA A 50 13.48 1.84 -1.34
N ASP A 51 13.52 1.27 -2.55
CA ASP A 51 13.66 2.03 -3.79
C ASP A 51 12.39 2.83 -4.12
N GLY A 52 11.23 2.40 -3.62
CA GLY A 52 9.96 3.11 -3.83
C GLY A 52 9.44 3.04 -5.28
N SER A 53 10.24 2.64 -6.26
CA SER A 53 9.82 2.46 -7.65
C SER A 53 8.68 1.45 -7.79
N VAL A 54 7.80 1.64 -8.77
CA VAL A 54 6.74 0.70 -9.12
C VAL A 54 7.10 0.07 -10.47
N TYR A 55 7.21 -1.25 -10.48
CA TYR A 55 7.55 -2.05 -11.65
C TYR A 55 6.33 -2.86 -12.10
N ASP A 56 6.36 -3.41 -13.33
CA ASP A 56 5.25 -4.19 -13.89
C ASP A 56 4.88 -5.44 -13.07
N CYS A 57 5.80 -5.97 -12.26
CA CYS A 57 5.56 -7.10 -11.37
C CYS A 57 5.01 -6.69 -10.00
N CYS A 58 4.89 -5.38 -9.72
CA CYS A 58 4.31 -4.90 -8.47
C CYS A 58 2.79 -5.13 -8.49
N PRO A 59 2.18 -5.56 -7.36
CA PRO A 59 0.73 -5.71 -7.30
C PRO A 59 0.03 -4.35 -7.45
N GLU A 60 -1.07 -4.32 -8.18
CA GLU A 60 -1.93 -3.15 -8.35
C GLU A 60 -3.02 -3.07 -7.26
N PRO A 61 -3.50 -1.86 -6.88
CA PRO A 61 -3.19 -0.57 -7.49
C PRO A 61 -2.03 0.17 -6.83
N ALA A 62 -1.29 0.94 -7.63
CA ALA A 62 -0.53 2.09 -7.14
C ALA A 62 -1.46 3.31 -7.07
N ILE A 63 -1.42 4.02 -5.95
CA ILE A 63 -2.34 5.14 -5.65
C ILE A 63 -1.51 6.41 -5.48
N GLU A 64 -1.81 7.42 -6.29
CA GLU A 64 -1.23 8.75 -6.16
C GLU A 64 -1.90 9.52 -4.99
N VAL A 65 -1.07 10.12 -4.14
CA VAL A 65 -1.50 10.86 -2.95
C VAL A 65 -1.04 12.33 -3.00
N GLU A 66 -0.14 12.67 -3.95
CA GLU A 66 0.42 14.01 -4.22
C GLU A 66 1.19 14.67 -3.06
N ALA A 67 1.30 14.00 -1.90
CA ALA A 67 1.97 14.51 -0.71
C ALA A 67 2.75 13.40 0.02
N PRO A 68 4.08 13.52 0.18
CA PRO A 68 4.90 12.48 0.82
C PRO A 68 4.47 12.12 2.25
N GLU A 69 4.21 13.12 3.08
CA GLU A 69 3.83 12.91 4.49
C GLU A 69 2.46 12.22 4.61
N LEU A 70 1.55 12.51 3.67
CA LEU A 70 0.26 11.84 3.61
C LEU A 70 0.41 10.39 3.14
N ALA A 71 1.30 10.12 2.18
CA ALA A 71 1.59 8.76 1.75
C ALA A 71 2.18 7.91 2.91
N GLU A 72 3.14 8.46 3.66
CA GLU A 72 3.71 7.81 4.84
C GLU A 72 2.64 7.51 5.91
N TYR A 73 1.79 8.50 6.21
CA TYR A 73 0.69 8.33 7.16
C TYR A 73 -0.28 7.22 6.74
N LEU A 74 -0.68 7.17 5.46
CA LEU A 74 -1.59 6.16 4.95
C LEU A 74 -0.98 4.76 4.98
N VAL A 75 0.31 4.62 4.65
CA VAL A 75 1.03 3.34 4.77
C VAL A 75 1.05 2.86 6.22
N ALA A 76 1.37 3.74 7.16
CA ALA A 76 1.38 3.40 8.59
C ALA A 76 -0.01 2.96 9.07
N LEU A 77 -1.06 3.68 8.65
CA LEU A 77 -2.44 3.37 8.99
C LEU A 77 -2.87 2.00 8.43
N LEU A 78 -2.70 1.76 7.12
CA LEU A 78 -3.10 0.52 6.46
C LEU A 78 -2.34 -0.70 6.98
N ASN A 79 -1.05 -0.54 7.28
CA ASN A 79 -0.24 -1.64 7.83
C ASN A 79 -0.56 -1.94 9.30
N THR A 80 -1.04 -0.95 10.06
CA THR A 80 -1.58 -1.17 11.41
C THR A 80 -2.93 -1.90 11.34
N ASP A 81 -3.66 -1.75 10.24
CA ASP A 81 -4.96 -2.37 9.98
C ASP A 81 -4.89 -3.88 9.65
N ALA A 82 -3.69 -4.43 9.46
CA ALA A 82 -3.51 -5.84 9.12
C ALA A 82 -3.95 -6.76 10.28
N PRO A 83 -4.58 -7.92 9.99
CA PRO A 83 -5.01 -8.87 11.03
C PRO A 83 -3.79 -9.35 11.83
N GLY A 84 -3.69 -8.90 13.08
CA GLY A 84 -2.52 -9.08 13.95
C GLY A 84 -1.98 -7.78 14.56
N GLY A 85 -2.42 -6.61 14.07
CA GLY A 85 -2.21 -5.32 14.72
C GLY A 85 -2.96 -5.28 16.06
N ALA A 86 -2.19 -5.23 17.14
CA ALA A 86 -2.67 -5.34 18.52
C ALA A 86 -3.73 -4.30 18.88
N ALA A 87 -4.64 -4.74 19.77
CA ALA A 87 -5.41 -3.89 20.67
C ALA A 87 -4.50 -3.02 21.58
#